data_AF-A0A382F355-F1
#
_entry.id   AF-A0A382F355-F1
#
_cell.length_a   1.000
_cell.length_b   1.000
_cell.length_c   1.000
_cell.angle_alpha   90.00
_cell.angle_beta   90.00
_cell.angle_gamma   90.00
#
_symmetry.space_group_name_H-M   'P 1'
#
loop_
_entity.id
_entity.type
_entity.pdbx_description
1 polymer ?
#
loop_
_entity_poly.entity_id
_entity_poly.type
_entity_poly.pdbx_seq_one_letter_code
_entity_poly.pdbx_strand_id
1 'polypeptide(L)'
;MVSTPAIASAIIAISLLIFLATRFEVDLTETFRHILKSNPWWYGLAFITYYMSFVVRGYRWRLLAINVGVNKQTGSRLPSIGECSLLLLLGWFANAIGWLRMGDAYRAYSFSDSARSSMVQSLGIIVAERMI
;
A
#
# COMPACT_ATOMS: atom_id res chain seq x y z
N MET A 1 -18.75 11.46 -12.09
CA MET A 1 -18.99 10.88 -13.42
C MET A 1 -17.96 9.79 -13.63
N VAL A 2 -18.38 8.53 -13.83
CA VAL A 2 -17.45 7.40 -13.99
C VAL A 2 -16.73 7.58 -15.32
N SER A 3 -15.39 7.55 -15.31
CA SER A 3 -14.59 7.71 -16.51
C SER A 3 -14.70 6.47 -17.41
N THR A 4 -14.79 6.66 -18.72
CA THR A 4 -14.78 5.58 -19.73
C THR A 4 -13.67 4.52 -19.53
N PRO A 5 -12.42 4.86 -19.16
CA PRO A 5 -11.41 3.85 -18.84
C PRO A 5 -11.73 3.01 -17.59
N ALA A 6 -12.40 3.58 -16.58
CA ALA A 6 -12.79 2.82 -15.39
C ALA A 6 -13.81 1.73 -15.74
N ILE A 7 -14.79 2.07 -16.57
CA ILE A 7 -15.80 1.11 -17.05
C ILE A 7 -15.15 0.02 -17.89
N ALA A 8 -14.27 0.37 -18.82
CA ALA A 8 -13.54 -0.59 -19.64
C ALA A 8 -12.70 -1.55 -18.79
N SER A 9 -11.95 -1.04 -17.81
CA SER A 9 -11.16 -1.87 -16.90
C SER A 9 -12.01 -2.81 -16.05
N ALA A 10 -13.20 -2.36 -15.61
CA ALA A 10 -14.14 -3.18 -14.86
C ALA A 10 -14.71 -4.31 -15.73
N ILE A 11 -15.09 -4.02 -16.98
CA ILE A 11 -15.59 -5.03 -17.92
C ILE A 11 -14.53 -6.10 -18.18
N ILE A 12 -13.28 -5.71 -18.38
CA ILE A 12 -12.16 -6.65 -18.58
C ILE A 12 -11.96 -7.52 -17.34
N ALA A 13 -11.92 -6.93 -16.14
CA ALA A 13 -11.76 -7.67 -14.90
C ALA A 13 -12.91 -8.67 -14.68
N ILE A 14 -14.16 -8.24 -14.87
CA ILE A 14 -15.34 -9.12 -14.76
C ILE A 14 -15.27 -10.24 -15.79
N SER A 15 -14.90 -9.94 -17.03
CA SER A 15 -14.78 -10.95 -18.10
C SER A 15 -13.71 -11.99 -17.77
N LEU A 16 -12.57 -11.57 -17.22
CA LEU A 16 -11.53 -12.48 -16.74
C LEU A 16 -12.00 -13.36 -15.59
N LEU A 17 -12.76 -12.81 -14.64
CA LEU A 17 -13.33 -13.58 -13.53
C LEU A 17 -14.34 -14.62 -14.02
N ILE A 18 -15.23 -14.24 -14.93
CA ILE A 18 -16.19 -15.17 -15.55
C ILE A 18 -15.46 -16.26 -16.33
N PHE A 19 -14.45 -15.88 -17.11
CA PHE A 19 -13.63 -16.84 -17.86
C PHE A 19 -12.94 -17.83 -16.93
N LEU A 20 -12.31 -17.35 -15.85
CA LEU A 20 -11.64 -18.20 -14.87
C LEU A 20 -12.63 -19.15 -14.19
N ALA A 21 -13.79 -18.63 -13.76
CA ALA A 21 -14.81 -19.42 -13.06
C ALA A 21 -15.52 -20.45 -13.95
N THR A 22 -15.61 -20.21 -15.26
CA THR A 22 -16.31 -21.11 -16.20
C THR A 22 -15.39 -22.09 -16.91
N ARG A 23 -14.10 -21.77 -17.07
CA ARG A 23 -13.14 -22.62 -17.79
C ARG A 23 -12.28 -23.48 -16.88
N PHE A 24 -12.13 -23.13 -15.62
CA PHE A 24 -11.46 -23.96 -14.64
C PHE A 24 -12.52 -24.64 -13.77
N GLU A 25 -12.51 -25.97 -13.72
CA GLU A 25 -13.25 -26.73 -12.70
C GLU A 25 -12.57 -26.50 -11.35
N VAL A 26 -12.80 -25.32 -10.76
CA VAL A 26 -12.23 -24.96 -9.47
C VAL A 26 -13.01 -25.70 -8.39
N ASP A 27 -12.52 -26.86 -7.99
CA ASP A 27 -12.98 -27.50 -6.78
C ASP A 27 -12.42 -26.73 -5.57
N LEU A 28 -13.26 -25.84 -5.04
CA LEU A 28 -12.96 -25.05 -3.84
C LEU A 28 -12.68 -25.97 -2.64
N THR A 29 -13.30 -27.15 -2.58
CA THR A 29 -13.14 -28.09 -1.47
C THR A 29 -11.76 -28.73 -1.49
N GLU A 30 -11.29 -29.18 -2.67
CA GLU A 30 -9.92 -29.68 -2.81
C GLU A 30 -8.89 -28.59 -2.56
N THR A 31 -9.13 -27.38 -3.08
CA THR A 31 -8.23 -26.24 -2.87
C THR A 31 -8.06 -25.94 -1.37
N PHE A 32 -9.15 -25.95 -0.60
CA PHE A 32 -9.09 -25.77 0.86
C PHE A 32 -8.35 -26.92 1.56
N ARG A 33 -8.58 -28.18 1.16
CA ARG A 33 -7.83 -29.33 1.70
C ARG A 33 -6.33 -29.21 1.44
N HIS A 34 -5.93 -28.75 0.25
CA HIS A 34 -4.53 -28.51 -0.09
C HIS A 34 -3.90 -27.41 0.77
N ILE A 35 -4.64 -26.32 1.04
CA ILE A 35 -4.19 -25.24 1.92
C ILE A 35 -3.98 -25.76 3.35
N LEU A 36 -4.93 -26.53 3.91
CA LEU A 36 -4.81 -27.09 5.26
C LEU A 36 -3.67 -28.11 5.40
N LYS A 37 -3.35 -28.86 4.34
CA LYS A 37 -2.24 -29.81 4.32
C LYS A 37 -0.88 -29.15 4.04
N SER A 38 -0.87 -27.89 3.59
CA SER A 38 0.35 -27.17 3.29
C SER A 38 1.13 -26.84 4.57
N ASN A 39 2.46 -26.83 4.47
CA ASN A 39 3.30 -26.62 5.63
C ASN A 39 3.17 -25.15 6.14
N PRO A 40 2.73 -24.95 7.39
CA PRO A 40 2.55 -23.61 7.97
C PRO A 40 3.85 -22.78 8.01
N TRP A 41 5.01 -23.44 7.96
CA TRP A 41 6.32 -22.77 7.90
C TRP A 41 6.46 -21.83 6.70
N TRP A 42 5.99 -22.25 5.52
CA TRP A 42 6.08 -21.41 4.31
C TRP A 42 5.20 -20.18 4.40
N TYR A 43 4.02 -20.29 5.02
CA TYR A 43 3.16 -19.14 5.28
C TYR A 43 3.80 -18.18 6.28
N GLY A 44 4.45 -18.69 7.33
CA GLY A 44 5.22 -17.89 8.27
C GLY A 44 6.36 -17.13 7.59
N LEU A 45 7.14 -17.81 6.73
CA LEU A 45 8.23 -17.19 5.99
C LEU A 45 7.73 -16.14 4.99
N ALA A 46 6.64 -16.43 4.28
CA ALA A 46 6.00 -15.49 3.37
C ALA A 46 5.52 -14.25 4.14
N PHE A 47 4.91 -14.45 5.30
CA PHE A 47 4.47 -13.35 6.18
C PHE A 47 5.65 -12.49 6.61
N ILE A 48 6.72 -13.09 7.17
CA ILE A 48 7.90 -12.35 7.61
C ILE A 48 8.52 -11.56 6.45
N THR A 49 8.72 -12.20 5.30
CA THR A 49 9.29 -11.58 4.11
C THR A 49 8.43 -10.43 3.59
N TYR A 50 7.11 -10.61 3.61
CA TYR A 50 6.16 -9.58 3.21
C TYR A 50 6.25 -8.34 4.10
N TYR A 51 6.26 -8.52 5.43
CA TYR A 51 6.36 -7.40 6.36
C TYR A 51 7.75 -6.75 6.38
N MET A 52 8.82 -7.53 6.20
CA MET A 52 10.19 -7.00 6.08
C MET A 52 10.32 -6.03 4.90
N SER A 53 9.58 -6.28 3.81
CA SER A 53 9.54 -5.38 2.64
C SER A 53 9.02 -3.98 2.98
N PHE A 54 8.15 -3.83 3.99
CA PHE A 54 7.68 -2.51 4.43
C PHE A 54 8.76 -1.74 5.18
N VAL A 55 9.63 -2.42 5.94
CA VAL A 55 10.76 -1.78 6.64
C VAL A 55 11.75 -1.17 5.65
N VAL A 56 12.07 -1.90 4.58
CA VAL A 56 12.94 -1.39 3.50
C VAL A 56 12.33 -0.17 2.81
N ARG A 57 11.01 -0.21 2.55
CA ARG A 57 10.28 0.93 1.97
C ARG A 57 10.27 2.13 2.92
N GLY A 58 10.04 1.91 4.21
CA GLY A 58 10.10 2.94 5.24
C GLY A 58 11.47 3.58 5.37
N TYR A 59 12.54 2.79 5.25
CA TYR A 59 13.90 3.31 5.20
C TYR A 59 14.15 4.21 3.98
N ARG A 60 13.72 3.80 2.77
CA ARG A 60 13.82 4.63 1.56
C ARG A 60 13.04 5.94 1.70
N TRP A 61 11.82 5.87 2.25
CA TRP A 61 10.98 7.04 2.51
C TRP A 61 11.63 8.03 3.48
N ARG A 62 12.28 7.53 4.54
CA ARG A 62 13.04 8.37 5.46
C ARG A 62 14.22 9.05 4.77
N LEU A 63 14.93 8.35 3.89
CA LEU A 63 16.06 8.92 3.14
C LEU A 63 15.60 10.08 2.23
N LEU A 64 14.45 9.93 1.57
CA LEU A 64 13.79 10.99 0.81
C LEU A 64 13.39 12.18 1.69
N ALA A 65 12.77 11.93 2.85
CA ALA A 65 12.37 12.98 3.79
C ALA A 65 13.57 13.79 4.33
N ILE A 66 14.72 13.13 4.55
CA ILE A 66 15.98 13.77 4.93
C ILE A 66 16.51 14.63 3.79
N ASN A 67 16.53 14.12 2.56
CA ASN A 67 17.03 14.84 1.38
C ASN A 67 16.19 16.07 1.02
N VAL A 68 14.89 16.07 1.30
CA VAL A 68 14.00 17.22 1.07
C VAL A 68 14.18 18.34 2.11
N GLY A 69 15.01 18.12 3.14
CA GLY A 69 15.33 19.18 4.10
C GLY A 69 14.21 19.47 5.11
N VAL A 70 13.32 18.49 5.37
CA VAL A 70 12.29 18.58 6.43
C VAL A 70 12.92 18.87 7.80
N ASN A 71 14.20 18.52 7.99
CA ASN A 71 14.99 18.81 9.18
C ASN A 71 15.38 20.30 9.34
N LYS A 72 15.04 21.18 8.39
CA LYS A 72 15.31 22.64 8.47
C LYS A 72 14.10 23.46 8.89
N GLN A 73 12.92 22.86 9.09
CA GLN A 73 11.74 23.57 9.59
C GLN A 73 11.75 23.60 11.12
N THR A 74 11.63 24.80 11.68
CA THR A 74 11.70 25.04 13.12
C THR A 74 10.53 24.34 13.84
N GLY A 75 10.82 23.27 14.59
CA GLY A 75 9.84 22.50 15.35
C GLY A 75 9.46 21.12 14.77
N SER A 76 10.07 20.69 13.67
CA SER A 76 9.83 19.37 13.07
C SER A 76 10.60 18.26 13.79
N ARG A 77 9.91 17.26 14.32
CA ARG A 77 10.55 16.00 14.77
C ARG A 77 10.77 15.11 13.56
N LEU A 78 12.01 14.67 13.35
CA LEU A 78 12.32 13.67 12.32
C LEU A 78 11.68 12.33 12.73
N PRO A 79 10.69 11.80 11.97
CA PRO A 79 10.05 10.55 12.34
C PRO A 79 11.07 9.42 12.31
N SER A 80 11.00 8.53 13.30
CA SER A 80 11.84 7.33 13.34
C SER A 80 11.54 6.40 12.16
N ILE A 81 12.48 5.51 11.83
CA ILE A 81 12.30 4.51 10.76
C ILE A 81 11.04 3.66 11.01
N GLY A 82 10.76 3.36 12.28
CA GLY A 82 9.57 2.63 12.71
C GLY A 82 8.27 3.39 12.42
N GLU A 83 8.22 4.68 12.76
CA GLU A 83 7.03 5.52 12.52
C GLU A 83 6.76 5.71 11.03
N CYS A 84 7.79 5.97 10.21
CA CYS A 84 7.61 6.02 8.74
C CYS A 84 7.11 4.69 8.17
N SER A 85 7.65 3.56 8.64
CA SER A 85 7.23 2.23 8.20
C SER A 85 5.79 1.93 8.62
N LEU A 86 5.40 2.35 9.83
CA LEU A 86 4.04 2.20 10.35
C LEU A 86 3.04 3.05 9.55
N LEU A 87 3.38 4.30 9.23
CA LEU A 87 2.54 5.16 8.38
C LEU A 87 2.35 4.58 6.97
N LEU A 88 3.41 4.01 6.39
CA LEU A 88 3.34 3.28 5.11
C LEU A 88 2.43 2.05 5.22
N LEU A 89 2.56 1.28 6.31
CA LEU A 89 1.74 0.10 6.58
C LEU A 89 0.27 0.49 6.75
N LEU A 90 -0.05 1.52 7.55
CA LEU A 90 -1.41 2.01 7.74
C LEU A 90 -2.00 2.56 6.43
N GLY A 91 -1.22 3.28 5.63
CA GLY A 91 -1.66 3.74 4.32
C GLY A 91 -1.96 2.58 3.37
N TRP A 92 -1.14 1.53 3.38
CA TRP A 92 -1.39 0.32 2.61
C TRP A 92 -2.63 -0.43 3.12
N PHE A 93 -2.79 -0.57 4.42
CA PHE A 93 -3.93 -1.21 5.07
C PHE A 93 -5.25 -0.47 4.77
N ALA A 94 -5.24 0.85 4.89
CA ALA A 94 -6.37 1.71 4.55
C ALA A 94 -6.70 1.65 3.05
N ASN A 95 -5.74 1.37 2.17
CA ASN A 95 -5.99 1.13 0.75
C ASN A 95 -6.59 -0.26 0.51
N ALA A 96 -6.15 -1.28 1.26
CA ALA A 96 -6.69 -2.64 1.15
C ALA A 96 -8.14 -2.76 1.64
N ILE A 97 -8.54 -1.97 2.65
CA ILE A 97 -9.89 -2.00 3.23
C ILE A 97 -10.79 -0.89 2.66
N GLY A 98 -10.21 0.29 2.39
CA GLY A 98 -10.95 1.46 1.94
C GLY A 98 -11.28 1.41 0.45
N TRP A 99 -12.37 2.08 0.08
CA TRP A 99 -12.73 2.25 -1.33
C TRP A 99 -11.84 3.34 -1.97
N LEU A 100 -11.45 3.16 -3.23
CA LEU A 100 -10.85 4.22 -4.07
C LEU A 100 -9.47 4.78 -3.61
N ARG A 101 -8.51 3.91 -3.25
CA ARG A 101 -7.13 4.32 -2.83
C ARG A 101 -7.10 5.36 -1.70
N MET A 102 -8.10 5.35 -0.81
CA MET A 102 -8.25 6.31 0.30
C MET A 102 -7.04 6.34 1.25
N GLY A 103 -6.26 5.25 1.29
CA GLY A 103 -5.01 5.18 2.05
C GLY A 103 -3.92 6.17 1.60
N ASP A 104 -3.92 6.63 0.35
CA ASP A 104 -3.00 7.68 -0.11
C ASP A 104 -3.38 9.04 0.54
N ALA A 105 -4.67 9.30 0.77
CA ALA A 105 -5.16 10.48 1.49
C ALA A 105 -4.85 10.42 3.00
N TYR A 106 -4.96 9.24 3.61
CA TYR A 106 -4.61 9.05 5.02
C TYR A 106 -3.09 9.28 5.28
N ARG A 107 -2.23 8.81 4.38
CA ARG A 107 -0.77 9.11 4.44
C ARG A 107 -0.48 10.59 4.27
N ALA A 108 -1.18 11.28 3.36
CA ALA A 108 -1.01 12.72 3.20
C ALA A 108 -1.44 13.49 4.46
N TYR A 109 -2.55 13.08 5.10
CA TYR A 109 -3.07 13.70 6.32
C TYR A 109 -2.16 13.48 7.54
N SER A 110 -1.76 12.23 7.80
CA SER A 110 -0.87 11.89 8.92
C SER A 110 0.53 12.50 8.79
N PHE A 111 1.04 12.60 7.55
CA PHE A 111 2.29 13.31 7.27
C PHE A 111 2.15 14.82 7.42
N SER A 112 1.03 15.43 7.00
CA SER A 112 0.77 16.87 7.25
C SER A 112 0.64 17.21 8.74
N ASP A 113 0.02 16.33 9.53
CA ASP A 113 -0.16 16.51 10.97
C ASP A 113 1.19 16.37 11.72
N SER A 114 1.99 15.36 11.37
CA SER A 114 3.30 15.12 11.97
C SER A 114 4.36 16.16 11.53
N ALA A 115 4.28 16.67 10.30
CA ALA A 115 5.26 17.59 9.73
C ALA A 115 4.86 19.07 9.77
N ARG A 116 3.65 19.42 10.26
CA ARG A 116 3.09 20.80 10.24
C ARG A 116 3.15 21.46 8.85
N SER A 117 3.06 20.66 7.79
CA SER A 117 3.12 21.08 6.38
C SER A 117 1.76 20.91 5.72
N SER A 118 1.50 21.62 4.61
CA SER A 118 0.21 21.58 3.91
C SER A 118 -0.03 20.21 3.27
N MET A 119 -1.27 19.72 3.37
CA MET A 119 -1.72 18.44 2.79
C MET A 119 -1.40 18.31 1.30
N VAL A 120 -1.30 19.44 0.58
CA VAL A 120 -0.95 19.52 -0.85
C VAL A 120 0.53 19.23 -1.10
N GLN A 121 1.45 19.66 -0.23
CA GLN A 121 2.88 19.33 -0.34
C GLN A 121 3.13 17.83 -0.12
N SER A 122 2.47 17.24 0.87
CA SER A 122 2.56 15.79 1.16
C SER A 122 2.04 14.94 0.00
N LEU A 123 0.93 15.36 -0.64
CA LEU A 123 0.41 14.72 -1.85
C LEU A 123 1.38 14.86 -3.04
N GLY A 124 2.01 16.02 -3.20
CA GLY A 124 3.01 16.25 -4.25
C GLY A 124 4.21 15.31 -4.16
N ILE A 125 4.68 14.98 -2.95
CA ILE A 125 5.77 14.03 -2.73
C ILE A 125 5.36 12.61 -3.15
N ILE A 126 4.13 12.18 -2.85
CA ILE A 126 3.62 10.85 -3.24
C ILE A 126 3.48 10.74 -4.76
N VAL A 127 3.06 11.83 -5.43
CA VAL A 127 2.96 11.87 -6.89
C VAL A 127 4.34 11.83 -7.53
N ALA A 128 5.30 12.62 -7.04
CA ALA A 128 6.68 12.63 -7.53
C ALA A 128 7.38 11.27 -7.36
N GLU A 129 7.13 10.57 -6.25
CA GLU A 129 7.64 9.20 -6.05
C GLU A 129 7.16 8.23 -7.13
N ARG A 130 5.91 8.37 -7.61
CA ARG A 130 5.34 7.45 -8.60
C ARG A 130 5.76 7.72 -10.04
N MET A 131 6.38 8.87 -10.31
CA MET A 131 6.83 9.25 -11.67
C MET A 131 8.32 8.97 -11.92
N ILE A 132 9.08 8.64 -10.86
CA ILE A 132 10.48 8.23 -10.90
C ILE A 132 10.55 6.71 -10.79
#